data_AF-A0A358GL31-F1
#
_entry.id   AF-A0A358GL31-F1
#
_cell.length_a   1.000
_cell.length_b   1.000
_cell.length_c   1.000
_cell.angle_alpha   90.00
_cell.angle_beta   90.00
_cell.angle_gamma   90.00
#
_symmetry.space_group_name_H-M   'P 1'
#
loop_
_entity.id
_entity.type
_entity.pdbx_description
1 polymer ?
#
loop_
_entity_poly.entity_id
_entity_poly.type
_entity_poly.pdbx_seq_one_letter_code
_entity_poly.pdbx_strand_id
1 'polypeptide(L)'
;MVDIKTGLRKKIDLPIKASRGLFLSKDGQGFYFLGENVQADAGADQKRGIYYYDMNTQKMEAIFLQKDGFINNFMLLTEPVLNDNIKDATN
;
A
#
# COMPACT_ATOMS: atom_id res chain seq x y z
N MET A 1 11.18 0.08 -11.47
CA MET A 1 11.99 -0.38 -10.32
C MET A 1 13.46 -0.24 -10.66
N VAL A 2 14.28 0.09 -9.67
CA VAL A 2 15.74 0.25 -9.84
C VAL A 2 16.44 -0.80 -8.99
N ASP A 3 17.34 -1.56 -9.60
CA ASP A 3 18.28 -2.39 -8.86
C ASP A 3 19.34 -1.46 -8.24
N ILE A 4 19.40 -1.40 -6.91
CA ILE A 4 20.26 -0.43 -6.22
C ILE A 4 21.76 -0.78 -6.31
N LYS A 5 22.11 -2.02 -6.62
CA LYS A 5 23.51 -2.47 -6.70
C LYS A 5 24.11 -2.16 -8.07
N THR A 6 23.30 -2.33 -9.13
CA THR A 6 23.73 -2.20 -10.52
C THR A 6 23.26 -0.89 -11.17
N GLY A 7 22.26 -0.22 -10.58
CA GLY A 7 21.61 0.95 -11.16
C GLY A 7 20.65 0.63 -12.31
N LEU A 8 20.51 -0.65 -12.68
CA LEU A 8 19.67 -1.08 -13.78
C LEU A 8 18.20 -0.73 -13.50
N ARG A 9 17.53 -0.16 -14.49
CA ARG A 9 16.12 0.23 -14.40
C ARG A 9 15.26 -0.76 -15.17
N LYS A 10 14.30 -1.38 -14.49
CA LYS A 10 13.26 -2.21 -15.09
C LYS A 10 11.93 -1.45 -15.08
N LYS A 11 11.31 -1.30 -16.25
CA LYS A 11 9.93 -0.84 -16.35
C LYS A 11 9.01 -1.90 -15.74
N ILE A 12 8.10 -1.48 -14.86
CA ILE A 12 7.03 -2.32 -14.35
C ILE A 12 5.74 -1.69 -14.84
N ASP A 13 4.96 -2.45 -15.59
CA ASP A 13 3.60 -2.06 -15.94
C ASP A 13 2.71 -2.42 -14.76
N LEU A 14 2.43 -1.42 -13.93
CA LEU A 14 1.57 -1.61 -12.77
C LEU A 14 0.12 -1.37 -13.19
N PRO A 15 -0.84 -2.20 -12.73
CA PRO A 15 -2.27 -2.02 -12.99
C PRO A 15 -2.88 -0.88 -12.16
N ILE A 16 -2.10 0.17 -11.88
CA ILE A 16 -2.42 1.21 -10.92
C ILE A 16 -2.31 2.58 -11.55
N LYS A 17 -3.21 3.46 -11.14
CA LYS A 17 -2.95 4.90 -11.18
C LYS A 17 -2.67 5.34 -9.74
N ALA A 18 -1.42 5.21 -9.32
CA ALA A 18 -1.00 5.62 -7.98
C ALA A 18 -1.07 7.13 -7.86
N SER A 19 -1.76 7.62 -6.82
CA SER A 19 -1.96 9.05 -6.62
C SER A 19 -1.00 9.62 -5.59
N ARG A 20 -0.91 8.98 -4.40
CA ARG A 20 -0.15 9.45 -3.23
C ARG A 20 0.11 8.30 -2.26
N GLY A 21 1.13 8.45 -1.41
CA GLY A 21 1.49 7.51 -0.34
C GLY A 21 1.84 6.13 -0.87
N LEU A 22 3.12 5.77 -0.85
CA LEU A 22 3.57 4.43 -1.20
C LEU A 22 4.47 3.95 -0.07
N PHE A 23 4.09 2.83 0.54
CA PHE A 23 4.79 2.26 1.69
C PHE A 23 5.12 0.81 1.37
N LEU A 24 6.40 0.46 1.47
CA LEU A 24 6.84 -0.93 1.33
C LEU A 24 6.26 -1.77 2.47
N SER A 25 5.83 -3.00 2.18
CA SER A 25 5.47 -3.96 3.22
C SER A 25 6.69 -4.31 4.08
N LYS A 26 6.46 -4.71 5.34
CA LYS A 26 7.54 -5.04 6.28
C LYS A 26 8.45 -6.16 5.77
N ASP A 27 7.89 -7.10 5.04
CA ASP A 27 8.60 -8.24 4.43
C ASP A 27 9.20 -7.91 3.04
N GLY A 28 8.97 -6.71 2.52
CA GLY A 28 9.45 -6.28 1.20
C GLY A 28 8.80 -6.99 0.02
N GLN A 29 7.75 -7.78 0.22
CA GLN A 29 7.09 -8.55 -0.85
C GLN A 29 6.09 -7.71 -1.66
N GLY A 30 5.70 -6.55 -1.16
CA GLY A 30 4.74 -5.68 -1.83
C GLY A 30 4.78 -4.25 -1.32
N PHE A 31 3.76 -3.47 -1.70
CA PHE A 31 3.59 -2.12 -1.19
C PHE A 31 2.12 -1.74 -1.06
N TYR A 32 1.84 -0.90 -0.07
CA TYR A 32 0.56 -0.25 0.14
C TYR A 32 0.54 1.11 -0.54
N PHE A 33 -0.56 1.43 -1.22
CA PHE A 33 -0.69 2.72 -1.90
C PHE A 33 -2.12 3.23 -1.93
N LEU A 34 -2.28 4.56 -2.00
CA LEU A 34 -3.54 5.22 -2.33
C LEU A 34 -3.57 5.52 -3.82
N GLY A 35 -4.51 4.92 -4.52
CA GLY A 35 -4.60 5.06 -5.97
C GLY A 35 -5.88 4.48 -6.53
N GLU A 36 -5.84 4.19 -7.82
CA GLU A 36 -6.95 3.56 -8.53
C GLU A 36 -6.53 2.22 -9.16
N ASN A 37 -7.40 1.22 -9.08
CA ASN A 37 -7.28 -0.01 -9.84
C ASN A 37 -7.86 0.20 -11.25
N VAL A 38 -7.00 0.27 -12.27
CA VAL A 38 -7.44 0.53 -13.65
C VAL A 38 -8.01 -0.71 -14.34
N GLN A 39 -7.84 -1.89 -13.75
CA GLN A 39 -8.29 -3.18 -14.29
C GLN A 39 -9.57 -3.69 -13.61
N ALA A 40 -10.10 -2.99 -12.62
CA ALA A 40 -11.36 -3.39 -11.97
C ALA A 40 -12.57 -3.09 -12.87
N ASP A 41 -13.41 -4.10 -13.09
CA ASP A 41 -14.68 -4.03 -13.84
C ASP A 41 -15.79 -3.24 -13.13
N ALA A 42 -15.50 -2.60 -11.99
CA ALA A 42 -16.49 -1.88 -11.22
C ALA A 42 -16.77 -0.48 -11.82
N GLY A 43 -18.03 -0.04 -11.74
CA GLY A 43 -18.44 1.32 -12.08
C GLY A 43 -17.56 2.40 -11.42
N ALA A 44 -17.58 3.61 -11.98
CA ALA A 44 -16.64 4.71 -11.69
C ALA A 44 -16.37 5.00 -10.20
N ASP A 45 -17.29 4.63 -9.31
CA ASP A 45 -17.27 4.99 -7.89
C ASP A 45 -16.52 4.01 -6.98
N GLN A 46 -16.05 2.86 -7.49
CA GLN A 46 -15.35 1.84 -6.66
C GLN A 46 -13.87 1.65 -7.02
N LYS A 47 -13.31 2.54 -7.84
CA LYS A 47 -11.93 2.38 -8.36
C LYS A 47 -10.88 3.01 -7.48
N ARG A 48 -11.21 3.98 -6.63
CA ARG A 48 -10.23 4.68 -5.77
C ARG A 48 -10.24 4.11 -4.35
N GLY A 49 -9.06 3.88 -3.82
CA GLY A 49 -8.92 3.26 -2.51
C GLY A 49 -7.48 3.07 -2.07
N ILE A 50 -7.34 2.43 -0.92
CA ILE A 50 -6.08 1.92 -0.42
C ILE A 50 -5.97 0.46 -0.88
N TYR A 51 -4.85 0.15 -1.53
CA TYR A 51 -4.58 -1.15 -2.10
C TYR A 51 -3.25 -1.69 -1.61
N TYR A 52 -3.13 -3.01 -1.60
CA TYR A 52 -1.87 -3.73 -1.54
C TYR A 52 -1.54 -4.28 -2.92
N TYR A 53 -0.31 -4.08 -3.38
CA TYR A 53 0.23 -4.72 -4.58
C TYR A 53 1.31 -5.71 -4.19
N ASP A 54 1.12 -6.97 -4.57
CA ASP A 54 2.08 -8.05 -4.37
C ASP A 54 3.04 -8.10 -5.56
N MET A 55 4.35 -7.92 -5.32
CA MET A 55 5.34 -7.86 -6.41
C MET A 55 5.68 -9.22 -7.00
N ASN A 56 5.44 -10.32 -6.27
CA ASN A 56 5.75 -11.67 -6.71
C ASN A 56 4.69 -12.18 -7.70
N THR A 57 3.42 -12.00 -7.34
CA THR A 57 2.25 -12.45 -8.10
C THR A 57 1.72 -11.38 -9.05
N GLN A 58 2.14 -10.12 -8.86
CA GLN A 58 1.66 -8.95 -9.59
C GLN A 58 0.16 -8.68 -9.44
N LYS A 59 -0.44 -9.22 -8.37
CA LYS A 59 -1.86 -9.03 -8.06
C LYS A 59 -2.06 -7.84 -7.14
N MET A 60 -3.25 -7.25 -7.25
CA MET A 60 -3.69 -6.14 -6.40
C MET A 60 -4.87 -6.60 -5.54
N GLU A 61 -4.84 -6.23 -4.26
CA GLU A 61 -5.91 -6.44 -3.30
C GLU A 61 -6.41 -5.10 -2.77
N ALA A 62 -7.73 -4.94 -2.69
CA ALA A 62 -8.34 -3.75 -2.08
C ALA A 62 -8.34 -3.90 -0.56
N ILE A 63 -7.66 -2.99 0.14
CA ILE A 63 -7.69 -2.92 1.61
C ILE A 63 -8.86 -2.05 2.06
N PHE A 64 -9.09 -0.95 1.35
CA PHE A 64 -10.20 -0.04 1.62
C PHE A 64 -10.65 0.61 0.32
N LEU A 65 -11.93 0.46 -0.03
CA LEU A 65 -12.53 1.17 -1.15
C LEU A 65 -13.25 2.41 -0.64
N GLN A 66 -12.95 3.54 -1.27
CA GLN A 66 -13.63 4.80 -0.98
C GLN A 66 -15.06 4.73 -1.56
N LYS A 67 -16.08 4.83 -0.71
CA LYS A 67 -17.49 4.86 -1.16
C LYS A 67 -18.01 6.29 -1.34
N ASP A 68 -17.76 7.14 -0.34
CA ASP A 68 -18.16 8.55 -0.32
C ASP A 68 -17.00 9.44 0.16
N GLY A 69 -16.87 10.65 -0.38
CA GLY A 69 -15.87 11.64 0.06
C GLY A 69 -14.49 11.49 -0.58
N PHE A 70 -13.41 11.89 0.11
CA PHE A 70 -12.03 11.78 -0.39
C PHE A 70 -11.05 11.30 0.70
N ILE A 71 -10.19 10.35 0.35
CA ILE A 71 -9.02 10.03 1.18
C ILE A 71 -7.89 11.01 0.84
N ASN A 72 -7.53 11.85 1.81
CA ASN A 72 -6.46 12.84 1.67
C ASN A 72 -5.08 12.27 2.01
N ASN A 73 -4.99 11.41 3.03
CA ASN A 73 -3.73 10.83 3.47
C ASN A 73 -3.97 9.46 4.11
N PHE A 74 -2.95 8.61 4.06
CA PHE A 74 -2.91 7.36 4.80
C PHE A 74 -1.46 7.10 5.22
N MET A 75 -1.28 6.35 6.31
CA MET A 75 0.02 6.00 6.84
C MET A 75 0.03 4.53 7.22
N LEU A 76 1.12 3.84 6.91
CA LEU A 76 1.35 2.49 7.41
C LEU A 76 1.88 2.58 8.84
N LEU A 77 1.12 2.07 9.81
CA LEU A 77 1.60 1.87 11.17
C LEU A 77 2.30 0.50 11.23
N THR A 78 3.60 0.49 11.42
CA THR A 78 4.30 -0.69 11.93
C THR A 78 4.02 -0.77 13.42
N GLU A 79 3.77 -1.98 13.97
CA GLU A 79 3.56 -2.17 15.42
C GLU A 79 4.50 -1.26 16.24
N PRO A 80 3.99 -0.56 17.27
CA PRO A 80 4.91 0.05 18.22
C PRO A 80 5.82 -1.07 18.74
N VAL A 81 7.12 -0.80 18.83
CA VAL A 81 7.97 -1.60 19.71
C VAL A 81 7.33 -1.46 21.09
N LEU A 82 6.56 -2.47 21.51
CA LEU A 82 6.07 -2.56 22.88
C LEU A 82 7.33 -2.63 23.73
N ASN A 83 7.72 -1.48 24.29
CA ASN A 83 8.79 -1.43 25.25
C ASN A 83 8.26 -2.20 26.47
N ASP A 84 8.84 -3.36 26.77
CA ASP A 84 8.39 -4.25 27.85
C ASP A 84 8.36 -3.57 29.24
N ASN A 85 8.86 -2.34 29.35
CA ASN A 85 8.89 -1.51 30.55
C ASN A 85 7.55 -0.83 30.91
N ILE A 86 6.45 -1.10 30.17
CA ILE A 86 5.10 -0.61 30.53
C ILE A 86 4.19 -1.79 30.86
N LYS A 87 4.63 -2.68 31.77
CA LYS A 87 3.76 -3.73 32.35
C LYS A 87 3.31 -3.42 33.79
N ASP A 88 3.87 -2.39 34.43
CA ASP A 88 3.64 -2.14 35.87
C ASP A 88 2.80 -0.89 36.19
N ALA A 89 2.15 -0.26 35.19
CA ALA A 89 1.39 0.97 35.41
C ALA A 89 -0.12 0.77 35.63
N THR A 90 -0.55 -0.42 36.05
CA THR A 90 -1.91 -0.66 36.53
C THR A 90 -1.90 -1.59 37.74
N ASN A 91 -1.75 -0.99 38.93
CA ASN A 91 -2.28 -1.50 40.20
C ASN A 91 -3.21 -0.42 40.77
#